data_AF-A0AAD3HGI4-F1
#
_entry.id   AF-A0AAD3HGI4-F1
#
_cell.length_a   1.000
_cell.length_b   1.000
_cell.length_c   1.000
_cell.angle_alpha   90.00
_cell.angle_beta   90.00
_cell.angle_gamma   90.00
#
_symmetry.space_group_name_H-M   'P 1'
#
loop_
_entity.id
_entity.type
_entity.pdbx_description
1 polymer ?
#
loop_
_entity_poly.entity_id
_entity_poly.type
_entity_poly.pdbx_seq_one_letter_code
_entity_poly.pdbx_strand_id
1 'polypeptide(L)'
;RSSALAAGLGWNAPLGGSVLAQQLLQLGELHARVTDPSLSQVLAAVVPQLYRALSGLGLHEGPVARGLLQGSRCVWVGNGFAHAGRVAFKGSLDLSPYLYVMPAELAPFKDLLLSYGAADGFSAVQYCSVLQDMASRVRSRFLRSS
;
A
#
# COMPACT_ATOMS: atom_id res chain seq x y z
N ARG A 1 -11.84 -28.95 -13.21
CA ARG A 1 -11.20 -28.26 -12.06
C ARG A 1 -9.99 -29.10 -11.67
N SER A 2 -8.79 -28.73 -12.13
CA SER A 2 -7.62 -29.60 -12.10
C SER A 2 -6.72 -29.26 -10.90
N SER A 3 -6.74 -30.10 -9.88
CA SER A 3 -5.98 -29.96 -8.63
C SER A 3 -4.47 -30.20 -8.77
N ALA A 4 -4.02 -30.81 -9.87
CA ALA A 4 -2.61 -31.15 -10.10
C ALA A 4 -1.73 -29.92 -10.41
N LEU A 5 -2.26 -28.91 -11.12
CA LEU A 5 -1.50 -27.68 -11.42
C LEU A 5 -1.35 -26.77 -10.20
N ALA A 6 -2.34 -26.77 -9.31
CA ALA A 6 -2.26 -26.04 -8.04
C ALA A 6 -1.17 -26.61 -7.12
N ALA A 7 -0.95 -27.93 -7.15
CA ALA A 7 0.14 -28.58 -6.41
C ALA A 7 1.52 -28.27 -7.03
N GLY A 8 1.62 -28.26 -8.38
CA GLY A 8 2.88 -27.96 -9.08
C GLY A 8 3.34 -26.49 -8.95
N LEU A 9 2.41 -25.56 -8.75
CA LEU A 9 2.69 -24.13 -8.54
C LEU A 9 2.81 -23.75 -7.05
N GLY A 10 2.70 -24.71 -6.12
CA GLY A 10 2.81 -24.45 -4.68
C GLY A 10 1.60 -23.75 -4.06
N TRP A 11 0.43 -23.73 -4.72
CA TRP A 11 -0.80 -23.08 -4.24
C TRP A 11 -1.50 -23.85 -3.10
N ASN A 12 -0.94 -24.99 -2.69
CA ASN A 12 -1.40 -25.79 -1.55
C ASN A 12 -0.40 -25.78 -0.37
N ALA A 13 0.71 -25.06 -0.50
CA ALA A 13 1.58 -24.72 0.63
C ALA A 13 1.10 -23.39 1.22
N PRO A 14 1.20 -23.16 2.54
CA PRO A 14 1.01 -21.82 3.09
C PRO A 14 1.95 -20.90 2.30
N LEU A 15 1.36 -19.99 1.51
CA LEU A 15 2.13 -19.05 0.69
C LEU A 15 3.06 -18.30 1.65
N GLY A 16 4.36 -18.61 1.58
CA GLY A 16 5.32 -18.04 2.51
C GLY A 16 5.19 -16.53 2.50
N GLY A 17 5.21 -15.89 3.68
CA GLY A 17 4.95 -14.46 3.81
C GLY A 17 5.74 -13.56 2.84
N SER A 18 6.92 -14.00 2.38
CA SER A 18 7.70 -13.36 1.33
C SER A 18 7.00 -13.28 -0.03
N VAL A 19 6.31 -14.34 -0.47
CA VAL A 19 5.60 -14.39 -1.76
C VAL A 19 4.39 -13.47 -1.73
N LEU A 20 3.62 -13.48 -0.63
CA LEU A 20 2.49 -12.57 -0.45
C LEU A 20 2.95 -11.11 -0.44
N ALA A 21 4.05 -10.82 0.27
CA ALA A 21 4.64 -9.50 0.27
C ALA A 21 5.09 -9.08 -1.13
N GLN A 22 5.79 -9.96 -1.86
CA GLN A 22 6.24 -9.69 -3.23
C GLN A 22 5.09 -9.45 -4.20
N GLN A 23 4.02 -10.24 -4.13
CA GLN A 23 2.83 -10.06 -4.97
C GLN A 23 2.18 -8.70 -4.71
N LEU A 24 2.02 -8.32 -3.45
CA LEU A 24 1.49 -7.01 -3.07
C LEU A 24 2.41 -5.87 -3.56
N LEU A 25 3.73 -6.06 -3.48
CA LEU A 25 4.72 -5.09 -3.95
C LEU A 25 4.67 -4.93 -5.47
N GLN A 26 4.59 -6.05 -6.21
CA GLN A 26 4.44 -6.05 -7.66
C GLN A 26 3.13 -5.39 -8.10
N LEU A 27 2.02 -5.69 -7.43
CA LEU A 27 0.75 -5.00 -7.68
C LEU A 27 0.87 -3.49 -7.42
N GLY A 28 1.56 -3.09 -6.36
CA GLY A 28 1.80 -1.69 -6.05
C GLY A 28 2.63 -0.95 -7.09
N GLU A 29 3.70 -1.59 -7.59
CA GLU A 29 4.56 -1.05 -8.64
C GLU A 29 3.81 -0.96 -9.98
N LEU A 30 3.11 -2.03 -10.38
CA LEU A 30 2.37 -2.08 -11.65
C LEU A 30 1.13 -1.18 -11.66
N HIS A 31 0.50 -0.97 -10.50
CA HIS A 31 -0.75 -0.25 -10.37
C HIS A 31 -0.64 0.95 -9.42
N ALA A 32 0.35 1.81 -9.70
CA ALA A 32 0.51 3.13 -9.07
C ALA A 32 -0.78 3.97 -9.11
N ARG A 33 -1.48 3.90 -10.24
CA ARG A 33 -2.77 4.57 -10.45
C ARG A 33 -3.63 3.66 -11.31
N VAL A 34 -4.82 3.32 -10.82
CA VAL A 34 -5.76 2.48 -11.54
C VAL A 34 -6.80 3.39 -12.18
N THR A 35 -6.71 3.53 -13.50
CA THR A 35 -7.67 4.34 -14.28
C THR A 35 -8.92 3.53 -14.63
N ASP A 36 -8.82 2.19 -14.62
CA ASP A 36 -9.91 1.30 -14.97
C ASP A 36 -10.79 0.97 -13.74
N PRO A 37 -12.09 1.33 -13.76
CA PRO A 37 -12.98 1.11 -12.62
C PRO A 37 -13.21 -0.38 -12.32
N SER A 38 -13.22 -1.25 -13.34
CA SER A 38 -13.43 -2.68 -13.15
C SER A 38 -12.24 -3.33 -12.45
N LEU A 39 -11.02 -2.95 -12.83
CA LEU A 39 -9.79 -3.40 -12.16
C LEU A 39 -9.72 -2.89 -10.71
N SER A 40 -10.13 -1.64 -10.46
CA SER A 40 -10.15 -1.08 -9.11
C SER A 40 -11.08 -1.85 -8.18
N GLN A 41 -12.22 -2.33 -8.70
CA GLN A 41 -13.20 -3.10 -7.93
C GLN A 41 -12.65 -4.50 -7.60
N VAL A 42 -11.97 -5.16 -8.54
CA VAL A 42 -11.30 -6.44 -8.29
C VAL A 42 -10.20 -6.28 -7.25
N LEU A 43 -9.36 -5.25 -7.36
CA LEU A 43 -8.29 -4.98 -6.40
C LEU A 43 -8.85 -4.63 -5.02
N ALA A 44 -9.91 -3.83 -4.94
CA ALA A 44 -10.59 -3.52 -3.68
C ALA A 44 -11.14 -4.78 -2.98
N ALA A 45 -11.50 -5.83 -3.74
CA ALA A 45 -11.94 -7.10 -3.17
C ALA A 45 -10.77 -8.02 -2.75
N VAL A 46 -9.69 -8.06 -3.54
CA VAL A 46 -8.55 -8.96 -3.33
C VAL A 46 -7.55 -8.42 -2.30
N VAL A 47 -7.29 -7.12 -2.27
CA VAL A 47 -6.30 -6.51 -1.35
C VAL A 47 -6.61 -6.78 0.13
N PRO A 48 -7.86 -6.63 0.61
CA PRO A 48 -8.19 -7.00 1.99
C PRO A 48 -7.93 -8.48 2.30
N GLN A 49 -8.07 -9.37 1.32
CA GLN A 49 -7.75 -10.79 1.49
C GLN A 49 -6.23 -11.00 1.63
N LEU A 50 -5.42 -10.28 0.86
CA LEU A 50 -3.96 -10.29 0.99
C LEU A 50 -3.52 -9.73 2.36
N TYR A 51 -4.13 -8.65 2.83
CA TYR A 51 -3.85 -8.13 4.17
C TYR A 51 -4.26 -9.09 5.28
N ARG A 52 -5.39 -9.81 5.14
CA ARG A 52 -5.76 -10.88 6.07
C ARG A 52 -4.71 -11.98 6.10
N ALA A 53 -4.28 -12.45 4.93
CA ALA A 53 -3.26 -13.48 4.83
C ALA A 53 -1.94 -13.02 5.48
N LEU A 54 -1.49 -11.79 5.20
CA LEU A 54 -0.32 -11.18 5.82
C LEU A 54 -0.46 -11.00 7.34
N SER A 55 -1.65 -10.65 7.83
CA SER A 55 -1.93 -10.50 9.27
C SER A 55 -1.97 -11.84 10.01
N GLY A 56 -2.28 -12.92 9.30
CA GLY A 56 -2.32 -14.29 9.84
C GLY A 56 -0.98 -15.02 9.79
N LEU A 57 0.09 -14.38 9.27
CA LEU A 57 1.41 -15.00 9.21
C LEU A 57 1.96 -15.23 10.63
N GLY A 58 2.57 -16.40 10.82
CA GLY A 58 3.22 -16.75 12.08
C GLY A 58 4.46 -15.90 12.38
N LEU A 59 4.99 -16.06 13.60
CA LEU A 59 6.11 -15.26 14.15
C LEU A 59 7.38 -15.25 13.29
N HIS A 60 7.59 -16.25 12.43
CA HIS A 60 8.78 -16.34 11.57
C HIS A 60 8.60 -15.63 10.23
N GLU A 61 7.40 -15.64 9.65
CA GLU A 61 7.16 -15.10 8.31
C GLU A 61 6.64 -13.66 8.34
N GLY A 62 5.91 -13.28 9.39
CA GLY A 62 5.40 -11.93 9.57
C GLY A 62 6.49 -10.85 9.54
N PRO A 63 7.62 -11.00 10.26
CA PRO A 63 8.70 -10.02 10.24
C PRO A 63 9.39 -9.90 8.87
N VAL A 64 9.53 -11.02 8.14
CA VAL A 64 10.14 -11.04 6.80
C VAL A 64 9.24 -10.31 5.80
N ALA A 65 7.94 -10.62 5.80
CA ALA A 65 6.96 -9.94 4.96
C ALA A 65 6.89 -8.44 5.29
N ARG A 66 6.90 -8.09 6.58
CA ARG A 66 6.92 -6.70 7.06
C ARG A 66 8.14 -5.96 6.57
N GLY A 67 9.34 -6.54 6.68
CA GLY A 67 10.58 -5.90 6.23
C GLY A 67 10.58 -5.56 4.74
N LEU A 68 9.94 -6.38 3.91
CA LEU A 68 9.79 -6.12 2.48
C LEU A 68 8.75 -5.02 2.17
N LEU A 69 7.67 -4.98 2.94
CA LEU A 69 6.56 -4.05 2.74
C LEU A 69 6.77 -2.69 3.41
N GLN A 70 7.71 -2.60 4.34
CA GLN A 70 8.01 -1.37 5.08
C GLN A 70 8.50 -0.27 4.14
N GLY A 71 7.80 0.87 4.13
CA GLY A 71 8.12 2.03 3.27
C GLY A 71 7.79 1.83 1.77
N SER A 72 7.41 0.63 1.36
CA SER A 72 7.06 0.29 -0.01
C SER A 72 5.67 0.78 -0.40
N ARG A 73 5.39 0.79 -1.70
CA ARG A 73 4.07 1.09 -2.26
C ARG A 73 3.16 -0.13 -2.13
N CYS A 74 2.59 -0.33 -0.96
CA CYS A 74 1.80 -1.53 -0.66
C CYS A 74 0.41 -1.21 -0.10
N VAL A 75 0.09 0.07 0.11
CA VAL A 75 -1.16 0.49 0.76
C VAL A 75 -2.19 0.88 -0.29
N TRP A 76 -3.32 0.18 -0.31
CA TRP A 76 -4.43 0.49 -1.20
C TRP A 76 -5.22 1.71 -0.71
N VAL A 77 -5.49 2.65 -1.60
CA VAL A 77 -6.19 3.91 -1.30
C VAL A 77 -7.50 4.07 -2.09
N GLY A 78 -8.00 2.99 -2.70
CA GLY A 78 -9.24 2.98 -3.47
C GLY A 78 -9.06 3.21 -4.98
N ASN A 79 -8.09 4.03 -5.39
CA ASN A 79 -7.80 4.34 -6.80
C ASN A 79 -6.39 3.91 -7.25
N GLY A 80 -5.71 3.08 -6.45
CA GLY A 80 -4.35 2.64 -6.68
C GLY A 80 -3.63 2.31 -5.38
N PHE A 81 -2.31 2.12 -5.50
CA PHE A 81 -1.44 1.87 -4.36
C PHE A 81 -0.55 3.08 -4.05
N ALA A 82 -0.48 3.42 -2.76
CA ALA A 82 0.36 4.46 -2.19
C ALA A 82 1.48 3.86 -1.34
N HIS A 83 2.54 4.65 -1.15
CA HIS A 83 3.60 4.32 -0.19
C HIS A 83 3.04 4.32 1.21
N ALA A 84 3.40 3.31 2.01
CA ALA A 84 2.96 3.21 3.39
C ALA A 84 3.20 4.51 4.18
N GLY A 85 4.38 5.13 4.01
CA GLY A 85 4.73 6.40 4.64
C GLY A 85 3.93 7.64 4.20
N ARG A 86 3.02 7.52 3.24
CA ARG A 86 2.18 8.62 2.72
C ARG A 86 0.69 8.42 2.98
N VAL A 87 0.31 7.39 3.73
CA VAL A 87 -1.09 7.10 4.07
C VAL A 87 -1.30 7.28 5.57
N ALA A 88 -2.41 7.89 5.94
CA ALA A 88 -2.84 7.97 7.33
C ALA A 88 -4.28 7.52 7.53
N PHE A 89 -4.57 6.95 8.71
CA PHE A 89 -5.92 6.56 9.11
C PHE A 89 -6.82 7.78 9.37
N LYS A 90 -6.24 8.87 9.88
CA LYS A 90 -6.94 10.12 10.17
C LYS A 90 -6.25 11.30 9.49
N GLY A 91 -7.00 12.06 8.72
CA GLY A 91 -6.53 13.31 8.14
C GLY A 91 -7.72 14.25 7.91
N SER A 92 -7.55 15.53 8.22
CA SER A 92 -8.58 16.54 7.92
C SER A 92 -8.65 16.89 6.44
N LEU A 93 -7.65 16.50 5.66
CA LEU A 93 -7.52 16.87 4.26
C LEU A 93 -6.91 15.71 3.46
N ASP A 94 -7.62 15.26 2.42
CA ASP A 94 -7.06 14.39 1.39
C ASP A 94 -6.28 15.27 0.41
N LEU A 95 -4.95 15.16 0.44
CA LEU A 95 -4.03 15.90 -0.42
C LEU A 95 -3.43 14.98 -1.48
N SER A 96 -4.23 14.04 -2.01
CA SER A 96 -3.86 13.23 -3.15
C SER A 96 -3.26 14.09 -4.28
N PRO A 97 -2.06 13.77 -4.82
CA PRO A 97 -1.30 12.50 -4.69
C PRO A 97 -0.19 12.47 -3.62
N TYR A 98 -0.18 13.39 -2.67
CA TYR A 98 0.93 13.55 -1.71
C TYR A 98 0.63 12.94 -0.34
N LEU A 99 -0.61 13.09 0.15
CA LEU A 99 -1.09 12.46 1.38
C LEU A 99 -2.45 11.84 1.13
N TYR A 100 -2.59 10.57 1.51
CA TYR A 100 -3.81 9.81 1.33
C TYR A 100 -4.46 9.50 2.66
N VAL A 101 -5.78 9.72 2.74
CA VAL A 101 -6.59 9.24 3.87
C VAL A 101 -7.04 7.83 3.56
N MET A 102 -6.86 6.92 4.52
CA MET A 102 -7.15 5.51 4.31
C MET A 102 -8.66 5.24 4.22
N PRO A 103 -9.10 4.37 3.28
CA PRO A 103 -10.48 3.91 3.23
C PRO A 103 -10.90 3.20 4.53
N ALA A 104 -12.17 3.37 4.94
CA ALA A 104 -12.68 2.80 6.18
C ALA A 104 -12.64 1.25 6.20
N GLU A 105 -12.67 0.62 5.03
CA GLU A 105 -12.58 -0.82 4.84
C GLU A 105 -11.24 -1.42 5.30
N LEU A 106 -10.21 -0.59 5.41
CA LEU A 106 -8.88 -0.99 5.87
C LEU A 106 -8.65 -0.75 7.37
N ALA A 107 -9.63 -0.19 8.09
CA ALA A 107 -9.57 -0.02 9.55
C ALA A 107 -9.22 -1.30 10.33
N PRO A 108 -9.68 -2.51 9.94
CA PRO A 108 -9.30 -3.75 10.63
C PRO A 108 -7.81 -4.12 10.51
N PHE A 109 -7.08 -3.55 9.54
CA PHE A 109 -5.66 -3.83 9.30
C PHE A 109 -4.75 -2.73 9.85
N LYS A 110 -5.24 -1.95 10.81
CA LYS A 110 -4.55 -0.79 11.36
C LYS A 110 -3.14 -1.10 11.84
N ASP A 111 -3.00 -2.03 12.78
CA ASP A 111 -1.70 -2.39 13.35
C ASP A 111 -0.72 -2.91 12.29
N LEU A 112 -1.23 -3.64 11.29
CA LEU A 112 -0.43 -4.14 10.18
C LEU A 112 0.08 -2.99 9.30
N LEU A 113 -0.78 -2.05 8.92
CA LEU A 113 -0.42 -0.94 8.04
C LEU A 113 0.48 0.08 8.75
N LEU A 114 0.25 0.33 10.04
CA LEU A 114 1.17 1.10 10.89
C LEU A 114 2.56 0.45 10.92
N SER A 115 2.62 -0.89 10.99
CA SER A 115 3.90 -1.62 10.97
C SER A 115 4.66 -1.51 9.63
N TYR A 116 3.97 -1.17 8.54
CA TYR A 116 4.62 -0.87 7.25
C TYR A 116 5.06 0.59 7.12
N GLY A 117 4.70 1.44 8.08
CA GLY A 117 5.06 2.86 8.10
C GLY A 117 3.90 3.81 7.83
N ALA A 118 2.64 3.34 7.78
CA ALA A 118 1.48 4.23 7.77
C ALA A 118 1.40 5.06 9.05
N ALA A 119 0.80 6.24 8.97
CA ALA A 119 0.58 7.10 10.13
C ALA A 119 -0.82 6.89 10.73
N ASP A 120 -0.96 7.01 12.05
CA ASP A 120 -2.29 7.02 12.69
C ASP A 120 -3.07 8.28 12.29
N GLY A 121 -2.38 9.42 12.26
CA GLY A 121 -2.89 10.65 11.68
C GLY A 121 -1.75 11.56 11.23
N PHE A 122 -2.03 12.41 10.25
CA PHE A 122 -1.03 13.37 9.77
C PHE A 122 -0.79 14.47 10.81
N SER A 123 0.47 14.70 11.16
CA SER A 123 0.85 15.85 12.00
C SER A 123 1.00 17.11 11.15
N ALA A 124 0.87 18.29 11.77
CA ALA A 124 1.11 19.57 11.10
C ALA A 124 2.50 19.64 10.43
N VAL A 125 3.50 18.99 11.02
CA VAL A 125 4.87 18.91 10.46
C VAL A 125 4.90 18.11 9.16
N GLN A 126 4.15 17.01 9.08
CA GLN A 126 4.05 16.22 7.85
C GLN A 126 3.36 17.01 6.73
N TYR A 127 2.30 17.76 7.06
CA TYR A 127 1.67 18.69 6.12
C TYR A 127 2.67 19.77 5.63
N CYS A 128 3.43 20.39 6.54
CA CYS A 128 4.46 21.36 6.17
C CYS A 128 5.54 20.77 5.26
N SER A 129 6.02 19.55 5.55
CA SER A 129 7.03 18.89 4.70
C SER A 129 6.50 18.63 3.29
N VAL A 130 5.24 18.22 3.15
CA VAL A 130 4.61 17.98 1.86
C VAL A 130 4.43 19.28 1.09
N LEU A 131 4.00 20.35 1.76
CA LEU A 131 3.87 21.68 1.15
C LEU A 131 5.24 22.23 0.69
N GLN A 132 6.30 21.99 1.48
CA GLN A 132 7.67 22.35 1.09
C GLN A 132 8.13 21.55 -0.14
N ASP A 133 7.81 20.25 -0.21
CA ASP A 133 8.15 19.38 -1.34
C ASP A 133 7.36 19.75 -2.61
N MET A 134 6.11 20.19 -2.47
CA MET A 134 5.34 20.78 -3.57
C MET A 134 5.98 22.09 -4.07
N ALA A 135 6.31 22.99 -3.15
CA ALA A 135 6.89 24.29 -3.48
C ALA A 135 8.25 24.16 -4.18
N SER A 136 9.09 23.21 -3.75
CA SER A 136 10.39 22.94 -4.39
C SER A 136 10.22 22.41 -5.83
N ARG A 137 9.25 21.52 -6.06
CA ARG A 137 8.94 20.96 -7.39
C ARG A 137 8.41 22.02 -8.35
N VAL A 138 7.48 22.87 -7.93
CA VAL A 138 6.96 23.97 -8.77
C VAL A 138 8.09 24.91 -9.18
N ARG A 139 8.95 25.28 -8.24
CA ARG A 139 10.11 26.14 -8.51
C ARG A 139 11.10 25.50 -9.49
N SER A 140 11.35 24.19 -9.36
CA SER A 140 12.23 23.46 -10.29
C SER A 140 11.65 23.30 -11.71
N ARG A 141 10.32 23.33 -11.86
CA ARG A 141 9.64 23.27 -13.15
C ARG A 141 9.65 24.63 -13.84
N PHE A 142 9.51 25.71 -13.07
CA PHE A 142 9.60 27.08 -13.56
C PHE A 142 11.01 27.42 -14.08
N LEU A 143 12.05 26.95 -13.40
CA LEU A 143 13.46 27.18 -13.80
C LEU A 143 13.92 26.36 -15.01
N ARG A 144 13.16 25.36 -15.47
CA ARG A 144 13.47 24.59 -16.70
C ARG A 144 12.71 25.08 -17.93
N SER A 145 11.76 25.99 -17.75
CA SER A 145 10.95 26.59 -18.83
C SER A 145 11.37 28.03 -19.16
N SER A 146 12.48 28.52 -18.59
CA SER A 146 13.12 29.81 -18.88
C SER A 146 14.53 29.55 -19.38
#